data_AF-A0A6J1WBU5-F1
#
_entry.id   AF-A0A6J1WBU5-F1
#
_cell.length_a   1.000
_cell.length_b   1.000
_cell.length_c   1.000
_cell.angle_alpha   90.00
_cell.angle_beta   90.00
_cell.angle_gamma   90.00
#
_symmetry.space_group_name_H-M   'P 1'
#
loop_
_entity.id
_entity.type
_entity.pdbx_description
1 polymer ?
#
loop_
_entity_poly.entity_id
_entity_poly.type
_entity_poly.pdbx_seq_one_letter_code
_entity_poly.pdbx_strand_id
1 'polypeptide(L)'
;MACVTLTIRCKVSAARILRSICLVSSRSFSQGKTSLAAQNFTDYKSICDQYKPEVPEYFNFAKDVVDNWAQSEKEGRRPPSPALWWVSEQGSQVEWSFVELALESKKAATVLSEQGGLREGDRVVVILPRVPEWWLLNLACIRTGEK
;
A
#
# COMPACT_ATOMS: atom_id res chain seq x y z
N MET A 1 -29.42 -4.15 2.14
CA MET A 1 -28.42 -3.09 2.43
C MET A 1 -27.78 -3.45 3.75
N ALA A 2 -26.73 -4.27 3.72
CA ALA A 2 -26.08 -4.78 4.92
C ALA A 2 -25.02 -3.79 5.39
N CYS A 3 -25.26 -3.14 6.52
CA CYS A 3 -24.25 -2.35 7.22
C CYS A 3 -23.39 -3.33 8.03
N VAL A 4 -22.23 -3.68 7.51
CA VAL A 4 -21.25 -4.49 8.26
C VAL A 4 -20.44 -3.53 9.14
N THR A 5 -20.89 -3.36 10.37
CA THR A 5 -20.12 -2.64 11.40
C THR A 5 -18.98 -3.55 11.85
N LEU A 6 -17.83 -3.49 11.17
CA LEU A 6 -16.58 -4.12 11.64
C LEU A 6 -16.13 -3.42 12.92
N THR A 7 -16.50 -3.99 14.07
CA THR A 7 -16.01 -3.53 15.37
C THR A 7 -14.65 -4.18 15.64
N ILE A 8 -13.58 -3.61 15.08
CA ILE A 8 -12.22 -4.05 15.37
C ILE A 8 -11.89 -3.61 16.79
N ARG A 9 -12.01 -4.53 17.75
CA ARG A 9 -11.55 -4.32 19.13
C ARG A 9 -10.02 -4.32 19.16
N CYS A 10 -9.43 -3.13 19.10
CA CYS A 10 -8.00 -2.94 19.34
C CYS A 10 -7.72 -2.98 20.85
N LYS A 11 -7.10 -4.06 21.34
CA LYS A 11 -6.54 -4.10 22.71
C LYS A 11 -5.22 -3.35 22.70
N VAL A 12 -5.23 -2.10 23.15
CA VAL A 12 -4.01 -1.34 23.43
C VAL A 12 -3.42 -1.86 24.75
N SER A 13 -2.38 -2.69 24.66
CA SER A 13 -1.61 -3.10 25.83
C SER A 13 -0.51 -2.07 26.09
N ALA A 14 -0.55 -1.45 27.26
CA ALA A 14 0.48 -0.54 27.74
C ALA A 14 1.83 -1.26 27.89
N ALA A 15 2.89 -0.74 27.26
CA ALA A 15 4.26 -1.14 27.53
C ALA A 15 5.13 0.11 27.73
N ARG A 16 5.97 0.00 28.75
CA ARG A 16 6.63 1.08 29.48
C ARG A 16 7.80 1.70 28.73
N ILE A 17 7.99 2.98 29.04
CA ILE A 17 9.07 3.89 28.67
C ILE A 17 10.45 3.28 28.95
N LEU A 18 11.34 3.34 27.96
CA LEU A 18 12.78 3.51 28.17
C LEU A 18 13.30 4.51 27.14
N ARG A 19 13.81 5.64 27.65
CA ARG A 19 14.47 6.70 26.90
C ARG A 19 15.83 6.21 26.40
N SER A 20 16.09 6.34 25.11
CA SER A 20 17.45 6.34 24.55
C SER A 20 17.52 7.25 23.32
N ILE A 21 18.15 8.40 23.55
CA ILE A 21 19.01 9.20 22.67
C ILE A 21 18.72 9.10 21.16
N CYS A 22 18.10 10.15 20.61
CA CYS A 22 18.07 10.41 19.17
C CYS A 22 19.49 10.65 18.64
N LEU A 23 20.07 9.64 18.00
CA LEU A 23 21.03 9.87 16.93
C LEU A 23 20.21 10.18 15.68
N VAL A 24 20.24 11.44 15.24
CA VAL A 24 19.69 11.87 13.96
C VAL A 24 20.44 11.11 12.87
N SER A 25 19.86 10.01 12.41
CA SER A 25 20.32 9.32 11.21
C SER A 25 19.97 10.19 10.02
N SER A 26 20.98 10.78 9.41
CA SER A 26 20.89 11.45 8.11
C SER A 26 20.39 10.42 7.10
N ARG A 27 19.08 10.41 6.82
CA ARG A 27 18.52 9.54 5.78
C ARG A 27 19.01 10.05 4.42
N SER A 28 19.98 9.35 3.85
CA SER A 28 20.31 9.47 2.44
C SER A 28 19.15 8.89 1.65
N PHE A 29 18.41 9.75 0.95
CA PHE A 29 17.39 9.32 0.00
C PHE A 29 18.09 8.49 -1.07
N SER A 30 17.90 7.17 -1.07
CA SER A 30 18.52 6.33 -2.08
C SER A 30 17.97 6.76 -3.44
N GLN A 31 18.84 7.27 -4.31
CA GLN A 31 18.52 7.51 -5.72
C GLN A 31 18.15 6.16 -6.35
N GLY A 32 16.86 5.86 -6.35
CA GLY A 32 16.32 4.77 -7.15
C GLY A 32 16.58 5.09 -8.62
N LYS A 33 17.52 4.37 -9.24
CA LYS A 33 17.71 4.41 -10.69
C LYS A 33 16.47 3.83 -11.36
N THR A 34 15.54 4.68 -11.73
CA THR A 34 14.80 4.55 -12.98
C THR A 34 15.22 5.72 -13.84
N SER A 35 16.35 5.57 -14.53
CA SER A 35 16.74 6.48 -15.60
C SER A 35 15.85 6.20 -16.81
N LEU A 36 14.59 6.62 -16.74
CA LEU A 36 14.03 7.26 -17.93
C LEU A 36 14.69 8.63 -17.94
N ALA A 37 15.56 8.87 -18.91
CA ALA A 37 16.13 10.20 -19.11
C ALA A 37 14.98 11.21 -19.07
N ALA A 38 15.16 12.33 -18.36
CA ALA A 38 14.16 13.38 -18.35
C ALA A 38 13.84 13.72 -19.81
N GLN A 39 12.66 13.32 -20.27
CA GLN A 39 12.20 13.71 -21.59
C GLN A 39 11.93 15.20 -21.48
N ASN A 40 12.78 16.01 -22.12
CA ASN A 40 12.59 17.45 -22.20
C ASN A 40 11.37 17.72 -23.07
N PHE A 41 10.17 17.58 -22.48
CA PHE A 41 8.93 17.94 -23.12
C PHE A 41 8.92 19.45 -23.30
N THR A 42 8.81 19.89 -24.55
CA THR A 42 8.81 21.31 -24.90
C THR A 42 7.47 21.99 -24.59
N ASP A 43 6.37 21.22 -24.61
CA ASP A 43 5.01 21.71 -24.46
C ASP A 43 4.03 20.58 -24.06
N TYR A 44 2.87 20.93 -23.51
CA TYR A 44 1.86 19.96 -23.06
C TYR A 44 1.33 19.07 -24.21
N LYS A 45 1.18 19.64 -25.42
CA LYS A 45 0.60 18.92 -26.55
C LYS A 45 1.52 17.78 -27.01
N SER A 46 2.83 17.98 -27.01
CA SER A 46 3.78 16.90 -27.36
C SER A 46 3.71 15.73 -26.38
N ILE A 47 3.44 15.97 -25.09
CA ILE A 47 3.21 14.89 -24.11
C ILE A 47 1.98 14.08 -24.50
N CYS A 48 0.86 14.73 -24.81
CA CYS A 48 -0.38 14.05 -25.20
C CYS A 48 -0.23 13.23 -26.47
N ASP A 49 0.48 13.76 -27.48
CA ASP A 49 0.67 13.07 -28.76
C ASP A 49 1.61 11.84 -28.64
N GLN A 50 2.59 11.90 -27.73
CA GLN A 50 3.59 10.85 -27.52
C GLN A 50 3.16 9.79 -26.50
N TYR A 51 2.36 10.16 -25.50
CA TYR A 51 1.92 9.25 -24.45
C TYR A 51 0.87 8.26 -24.98
N LYS A 52 1.35 7.10 -25.41
CA LYS A 52 0.54 5.97 -25.86
C LYS A 52 0.84 4.76 -24.97
N PRO A 53 0.24 4.67 -23.76
CA PRO A 53 0.51 3.56 -22.87
C PRO A 53 0.00 2.25 -23.47
N GLU A 54 0.83 1.22 -23.44
CA GLU A 54 0.40 -0.14 -23.76
C GLU A 54 -0.40 -0.68 -22.58
N VAL A 55 -1.71 -0.83 -22.77
CA VAL A 55 -2.62 -1.31 -21.73
C VAL A 55 -2.76 -2.83 -21.87
N PRO A 56 -2.35 -3.62 -20.86
CA PRO A 56 -2.50 -5.07 -20.91
C PRO A 56 -3.98 -5.48 -20.83
N GLU A 57 -4.31 -6.65 -21.38
CA GLU A 57 -5.67 -7.20 -21.35
C GLU A 57 -6.17 -7.42 -19.91
N TYR A 58 -5.28 -7.87 -19.02
CA TYR A 58 -5.55 -8.05 -17.60
C TYR A 58 -4.60 -7.18 -16.78
N PHE A 59 -5.16 -6.46 -15.81
CA PHE A 59 -4.40 -5.65 -14.87
C PHE A 59 -5.06 -5.64 -13.50
N ASN A 60 -4.28 -5.93 -12.46
CA ASN A 60 -4.65 -5.73 -11.08
C ASN A 60 -3.52 -5.05 -10.32
N PHE A 61 -3.79 -3.87 -9.77
CA PHE A 61 -2.76 -3.08 -9.08
C PHE A 61 -2.13 -3.79 -7.88
N ALA A 62 -2.89 -4.56 -7.10
CA ALA A 62 -2.36 -5.25 -5.94
C ALA A 62 -1.43 -6.41 -6.33
N LYS A 63 -1.71 -7.08 -7.43
CA LYS A 63 -0.89 -8.18 -7.95
C LYS A 63 0.29 -7.69 -8.79
N ASP A 64 0.02 -6.87 -9.80
CA ASP A 64 1.00 -6.52 -10.82
C ASP A 64 1.97 -5.44 -10.35
N VAL A 65 1.57 -4.62 -9.37
CA VAL A 65 2.42 -3.58 -8.78
C VAL A 65 2.88 -3.98 -7.38
N VAL A 66 1.96 -4.09 -6.41
CA VAL A 66 2.34 -4.27 -5.00
C VAL A 66 3.05 -5.60 -4.76
N ASP A 67 2.50 -6.72 -5.25
CA ASP A 67 3.13 -8.03 -5.08
C ASP A 67 4.44 -8.15 -5.87
N ASN A 68 4.57 -7.51 -7.04
CA ASN A 68 5.82 -7.48 -7.81
C ASN A 68 6.93 -6.71 -7.08
N TRP A 69 6.60 -5.58 -6.44
CA TRP A 69 7.54 -4.87 -5.58
C TRP A 69 7.95 -5.71 -4.37
N ALA A 70 6.98 -6.33 -3.69
CA ALA A 70 7.24 -7.22 -2.57
C ALA A 70 8.15 -8.39 -2.96
N GLN A 71 7.93 -8.99 -4.13
CA GLN A 71 8.75 -10.09 -4.63
C GLN A 71 10.18 -9.62 -4.96
N SER A 72 10.32 -8.45 -5.57
CA SER A 72 11.62 -7.84 -5.87
C SER A 72 12.43 -7.55 -4.60
N GLU A 73 11.78 -7.16 -3.50
CA GLU A 73 12.41 -7.00 -2.18
C GLU A 73 12.83 -8.36 -1.58
N LYS A 74 11.96 -9.37 -1.65
CA LYS A 74 12.27 -10.72 -1.13
C LYS A 74 13.43 -11.40 -1.84
N GLU A 75 13.53 -11.22 -3.15
CA GLU A 75 14.60 -11.79 -3.98
C GLU A 75 15.91 -11.00 -3.89
N GLY A 76 15.94 -9.90 -3.14
CA GLY A 76 17.12 -9.04 -3.02
C GLY A 76 17.44 -8.24 -4.29
N ARG A 77 16.56 -8.24 -5.30
CA ARG A 77 16.69 -7.38 -6.50
C ARG A 77 16.53 -5.90 -6.16
N ARG A 78 15.84 -5.60 -5.06
CA ARG A 78 15.63 -4.24 -4.54
C ARG A 78 15.87 -4.21 -3.02
N PRO A 79 16.51 -3.15 -2.48
CA PRO A 79 16.59 -2.97 -1.03
C PRO A 79 15.20 -2.72 -0.42
N PRO A 80 14.93 -3.22 0.80
CA PRO A 80 13.68 -2.94 1.52
C PRO A 80 13.42 -1.44 1.58
N SER A 81 12.26 -1.02 1.07
CA SER A 81 11.85 0.39 1.02
C SER A 81 10.51 0.55 1.73
N PRO A 82 10.29 1.64 2.50
CA PRO A 82 8.98 1.89 3.08
C PRO A 82 7.95 2.19 1.98
N ALA A 83 6.91 1.37 1.92
CA ALA A 83 5.78 1.51 1.01
C ALA A 83 4.67 2.37 1.61
N LEU A 84 4.40 2.19 2.91
CA LEU A 84 3.49 3.04 3.68
C LEU A 84 4.18 3.45 4.96
N TRP A 85 4.26 4.76 5.20
CA TRP A 85 4.69 5.31 6.47
C TRP A 85 3.61 6.24 7.02
N TRP A 86 2.95 5.79 8.08
CA TRP A 86 1.92 6.51 8.79
C TRP A 86 2.44 6.98 10.15
N VAL A 87 2.06 8.19 10.54
CA VAL A 87 2.41 8.82 11.81
C VAL A 87 1.16 9.44 12.42
N SER A 88 0.88 9.12 13.68
CA SER A 88 -0.20 9.72 14.46
C SER A 88 0.20 11.06 15.07
N GLU A 89 -0.79 11.84 15.50
CA GLU A 89 -0.57 13.07 16.27
C GLU A 89 0.14 12.82 17.61
N GLN A 90 -0.06 11.64 18.20
CA GLN A 90 0.58 11.24 19.46
C GLN A 90 2.00 10.67 19.25
N GLY A 91 2.51 10.65 18.02
CA GLY A 91 3.85 10.18 17.69
C GLY A 91 4.00 8.67 17.50
N SER A 92 2.91 7.88 17.61
CA SER A 92 2.91 6.48 17.14
C SER A 92 3.14 6.42 15.64
N GLN A 93 3.94 5.45 15.19
CA GLN A 93 4.32 5.29 13.78
C GLN A 93 4.05 3.86 13.33
N VAL A 94 3.65 3.73 12.07
CA VAL A 94 3.55 2.45 11.35
C VAL A 94 4.32 2.62 10.06
N GLU A 95 5.38 1.85 9.90
CA GLU A 95 6.19 1.79 8.67
C GLU A 95 6.08 0.37 8.13
N TRP A 96 5.53 0.23 6.92
CA TRP A 96 5.42 -1.04 6.21
C TRP A 96 6.26 -1.01 4.95
N SER A 97 7.11 -2.01 4.80
CA SER A 97 7.73 -2.39 3.52
C SER A 97 6.70 -2.91 2.51
N PHE A 98 7.09 -3.08 1.25
CA PHE A 98 6.19 -3.70 0.26
C PHE A 98 5.86 -5.15 0.65
N VAL A 99 6.81 -5.87 1.24
CA VAL A 99 6.58 -7.22 1.76
C VAL A 99 5.49 -7.26 2.83
N GLU A 100 5.57 -6.37 3.81
CA GLU A 100 4.59 -6.28 4.90
C GLU A 100 3.23 -5.81 4.38
N LEU A 101 3.21 -4.77 3.53
CA LEU A 101 1.99 -4.26 2.91
C LEU A 101 1.28 -5.34 2.08
N ALA A 102 2.03 -6.13 1.32
CA ALA A 102 1.50 -7.26 0.55
C ALA A 102 0.90 -8.34 1.47
N LEU A 103 1.57 -8.65 2.58
CA LEU A 103 1.10 -9.63 3.55
C LEU A 103 -0.19 -9.18 4.26
N GLU A 104 -0.20 -7.96 4.79
CA GLU A 104 -1.34 -7.42 5.55
C GLU A 104 -2.55 -7.19 4.64
N SER A 105 -2.35 -6.73 3.40
CA SER A 105 -3.45 -6.61 2.42
C SER A 105 -4.05 -7.96 2.02
N LYS A 106 -3.24 -9.05 1.94
CA LYS A 106 -3.75 -10.41 1.71
C LYS A 106 -4.60 -10.90 2.87
N LYS A 107 -4.14 -10.70 4.11
CA LYS A 107 -4.94 -11.03 5.30
C LYS A 107 -6.27 -10.27 5.33
N ALA A 108 -6.24 -8.98 5.04
CA ALA A 108 -7.45 -8.16 4.95
C ALA A 108 -8.39 -8.67 3.86
N ALA A 109 -7.88 -9.06 2.68
CA ALA A 109 -8.68 -9.65 1.60
C ALA A 109 -9.35 -10.96 2.04
N THR A 110 -8.62 -11.86 2.70
CA THR A 110 -9.17 -13.10 3.27
C THR A 110 -10.27 -12.82 4.29
N VAL A 111 -10.08 -11.84 5.18
CA VAL A 111 -11.11 -11.46 6.16
C VAL A 111 -12.36 -10.92 5.46
N LEU A 112 -12.21 -10.06 4.44
CA LEU A 112 -13.34 -9.51 3.70
C LEU A 112 -14.11 -10.59 2.92
N SER A 113 -13.42 -11.55 2.32
CA SER A 113 -14.09 -12.63 1.57
C SER A 113 -14.70 -13.69 2.50
N GLU A 114 -13.94 -14.21 3.46
CA GLU A 114 -14.40 -15.32 4.33
C GLU A 114 -15.38 -14.87 5.41
N GLN A 115 -15.09 -13.76 6.10
CA GLN A 115 -15.93 -13.28 7.21
C GLN A 115 -16.95 -12.25 6.72
N GLY A 116 -16.56 -11.40 5.78
CA GLY A 116 -17.45 -10.41 5.17
C GLY A 116 -18.36 -10.97 4.09
N GLY A 117 -18.09 -12.19 3.60
CA GLY A 117 -18.86 -12.83 2.52
C GLY A 117 -18.74 -12.10 1.18
N LEU A 118 -17.73 -11.24 1.02
CA LEU A 118 -17.56 -10.40 -0.15
C LEU A 118 -17.21 -11.24 -1.37
N ARG A 119 -17.95 -11.00 -2.47
CA ARG A 119 -17.74 -11.67 -3.76
C ARG A 119 -17.30 -10.66 -4.81
N GLU A 120 -16.77 -11.19 -5.90
CA GLU A 120 -16.49 -10.39 -7.09
C GLU A 120 -17.76 -9.62 -7.53
N GLY A 121 -17.61 -8.34 -7.85
CA GLY A 121 -18.70 -7.45 -8.25
C GLY A 121 -19.49 -6.83 -7.10
N ASP A 122 -19.26 -7.25 -5.85
CA ASP A 122 -19.88 -6.60 -4.69
C ASP A 122 -19.31 -5.19 -4.47
N ARG A 123 -20.16 -4.30 -3.99
CA ARG A 123 -19.83 -2.89 -3.75
C ARG A 123 -19.56 -2.66 -2.27
N VAL A 124 -18.36 -2.20 -1.95
CA VAL A 124 -17.94 -1.86 -0.59
C VAL A 124 -17.77 -0.35 -0.47
N VAL A 125 -18.29 0.22 0.62
CA VAL A 125 -18.06 1.62 0.99
C VAL A 125 -17.19 1.64 2.23
N VAL A 126 -16.00 2.23 2.13
CA VAL A 126 -15.04 2.35 3.23
C VAL A 126 -15.10 3.76 3.81
N ILE A 127 -15.59 3.89 5.05
CA ILE A 127 -15.62 5.16 5.79
C ILE A 127 -14.71 5.03 7.00
N LEU A 128 -13.47 5.47 6.86
CA LEU A 128 -12.49 5.51 7.95
C LEU A 128 -11.74 6.85 7.95
N PRO A 129 -11.22 7.29 9.11
CA PRO A 129 -10.27 8.39 9.18
C PRO A 129 -8.94 8.03 8.49
N ARG A 130 -7.94 8.93 8.53
CA ARG A 130 -6.60 8.72 7.95
C ARG A 130 -5.78 7.74 8.81
N VAL A 131 -6.19 6.49 8.84
CA VAL A 131 -5.54 5.38 9.55
C VAL A 131 -4.98 4.38 8.53
N PRO A 132 -3.90 3.64 8.85
CA PRO A 132 -3.24 2.76 7.89
C PRO A 132 -4.16 1.63 7.37
N GLU A 133 -5.15 1.22 8.16
CA GLU A 133 -6.16 0.22 7.77
C GLU A 133 -6.99 0.67 6.56
N TRP A 134 -7.16 1.97 6.34
CA TRP A 134 -7.83 2.47 5.14
C TRP A 134 -7.10 2.03 3.87
N TRP A 135 -5.76 2.05 3.87
CA TRP A 135 -4.96 1.55 2.74
C TRP A 135 -5.08 0.03 2.58
N LEU A 136 -5.07 -0.72 3.69
CA LEU A 136 -5.23 -2.17 3.65
C LEU A 136 -6.57 -2.58 3.07
N LEU A 137 -7.67 -1.91 3.46
CA LEU A 137 -9.01 -2.22 2.96
C LEU A 137 -9.14 -1.91 1.47
N ASN A 138 -8.58 -0.79 0.99
CA ASN A 138 -8.60 -0.47 -0.43
C ASN A 138 -7.82 -1.51 -1.25
N LEU A 139 -6.61 -1.86 -0.81
CA LEU A 139 -5.81 -2.90 -1.47
C LEU A 139 -6.51 -4.26 -1.42
N ALA A 140 -7.14 -4.61 -0.30
CA ALA A 140 -7.90 -5.84 -0.16
C ALA A 140 -9.08 -5.90 -1.12
N CYS A 141 -9.85 -4.81 -1.25
CA CYS A 141 -10.97 -4.72 -2.20
C CYS A 141 -10.49 -4.90 -3.65
N ILE A 142 -9.34 -4.29 -4.01
CA ILE A 142 -8.72 -4.46 -5.33
C ILE A 142 -8.34 -5.93 -5.56
N ARG A 143 -7.79 -6.61 -4.55
CA ARG A 143 -7.43 -8.04 -4.64
C ARG A 143 -8.67 -8.94 -4.81
N THR A 144 -9.76 -8.65 -4.13
CA THR A 144 -10.98 -9.50 -4.15
C THR A 144 -11.85 -9.28 -5.38
N GLY A 145 -11.60 -8.22 -6.16
CA GLY A 145 -12.36 -7.90 -7.39
C GLY A 145 -11.82 -8.55 -8.66
N GLU A 146 -10.96 -9.58 -8.55
CA GLU A 146 -10.40 -10.30 -9.70
C GLU A 146 -11.37 -11.35 -10.27
N LYS A 147 -11.33 -11.51 -11.61
CA LYS A 147 -11.86 -12.67 -12.36
C LYS A 147 -10.77 -13.71 -12.58
#